data_AF-A0A5E4JUV8-F1
#
_entry.id   AF-A0A5E4JUV8-F1
#
_cell.length_a   1.000
_cell.length_b   1.000
_cell.length_c   1.000
_cell.angle_alpha   90.00
_cell.angle_beta   90.00
_cell.angle_gamma   90.00
#
_symmetry.space_group_name_H-M   'P 1'
#
loop_
_entity.id
_entity.type
_entity.pdbx_description
1 polymer ?
#
loop_
_entity_poly.entity_id
_entity_poly.type
_entity_poly.pdbx_seq_one_letter_code
_entity_poly.pdbx_strand_id
1 'polypeptide(L)'
;MRYFGPDGLPLSESGVSLIERVENVSVAELVLGSVDLSKKNVVLFSADGELLRSAENVILVGGHYLSGQEREFLKAHDIRFFSLHSVVHEGIVNVCDALMECARGWPSMHICISLSILELPGGLSARELLYFIQRLRLLKNYSSANVIAGFSPLSAKLLAELAKPF
;
A
#
# COMPACT_ATOMS: atom_id res chain seq x y z
N MET A 1 29.20 -1.58 10.63
CA MET A 1 28.79 -2.63 11.58
C MET A 1 27.71 -3.45 10.89
N ARG A 2 27.91 -4.76 10.65
CA ARG A 2 26.90 -5.63 10.01
C ARG A 2 26.11 -6.33 11.11
N TYR A 3 24.79 -6.33 11.00
CA TYR A 3 23.90 -7.01 11.95
C TYR A 3 23.70 -8.47 11.48
N PHE A 4 23.72 -9.40 12.43
CA PHE A 4 23.57 -10.84 12.20
C PHE A 4 22.29 -11.34 12.88
N GLY A 5 21.60 -12.29 12.25
CA GLY A 5 20.44 -12.96 12.81
C GLY A 5 20.80 -13.93 13.95
N PRO A 6 19.80 -14.49 14.66
CA PRO A 6 20.00 -15.46 15.75
C PRO A 6 20.64 -16.78 15.29
N ASP A 7 20.69 -17.02 13.99
CA ASP A 7 21.35 -18.13 13.30
C ASP A 7 22.79 -17.82 12.86
N GLY A 8 23.29 -16.61 13.13
CA GLY A 8 24.65 -16.21 12.78
C GLY A 8 24.87 -15.86 11.32
N LEU A 9 23.81 -15.73 10.52
CA LEU A 9 23.88 -15.29 9.13
C LEU A 9 23.79 -13.74 9.03
N PRO A 10 24.58 -13.10 8.14
CA PRO A 10 24.50 -11.66 7.95
C PRO A 10 23.11 -11.29 7.44
N LEU A 11 22.48 -10.25 8.02
CA LEU A 11 21.14 -9.77 7.62
C LEU A 11 21.06 -9.17 6.19
N SER A 12 22.04 -9.44 5.33
CA SER A 12 22.05 -9.01 3.92
C SER A 12 21.47 -10.03 2.94
N GLU A 13 21.07 -11.23 3.39
CA GLU A 13 20.63 -12.30 2.47
C GLU A 13 19.31 -13.00 2.84
N SER A 14 18.60 -12.55 3.89
CA SER A 14 17.24 -13.03 4.19
C SER A 14 16.12 -12.17 3.57
N GLY A 15 16.50 -11.11 2.86
CA GLY A 15 15.57 -10.33 2.04
C GLY A 15 15.48 -10.96 0.65
N VAL A 16 14.57 -11.93 0.49
CA VAL A 16 14.18 -12.40 -0.84
C VAL A 16 13.71 -11.16 -1.62
N SER A 17 14.50 -10.75 -2.61
CA SER A 17 14.15 -9.59 -3.44
C SER A 17 12.84 -9.87 -4.16
N LEU A 18 11.99 -8.85 -4.31
CA LEU A 18 10.76 -8.95 -5.10
C LEU A 18 11.04 -9.44 -6.54
N ILE A 19 12.27 -9.32 -7.04
CA ILE A 19 12.67 -9.71 -8.40
C ILE A 19 13.15 -11.15 -8.53
N GLU A 20 13.79 -11.75 -7.52
CA GLU A 20 14.11 -13.20 -7.57
C GLU A 20 12.84 -14.07 -7.59
N ARG A 21 11.70 -13.52 -7.13
CA ARG A 21 10.37 -14.12 -7.30
C ARG A 21 9.73 -13.92 -8.68
N VAL A 22 10.28 -13.04 -9.51
CA VAL A 22 9.69 -12.63 -10.81
C VAL A 22 10.37 -13.29 -12.00
N GLU A 23 11.65 -13.67 -11.90
CA GLU A 23 12.40 -14.10 -13.09
C GLU A 23 12.17 -15.54 -13.55
N ASN A 24 11.48 -16.40 -12.79
CA ASN A 24 11.38 -17.82 -13.14
C ASN A 24 9.98 -18.40 -13.34
N VAL A 25 8.92 -17.59 -13.35
CA VAL A 25 7.59 -18.19 -13.50
C VAL A 25 6.64 -17.32 -14.31
N SER A 26 6.20 -17.89 -15.42
CA SER A 26 4.93 -17.64 -16.12
C SER A 26 3.67 -17.84 -15.23
N VAL A 27 3.83 -17.85 -13.91
CA VAL A 27 2.83 -18.11 -12.86
C VAL A 27 3.34 -17.44 -11.58
N ALA A 28 2.84 -16.25 -11.24
CA ALA A 28 2.91 -15.77 -9.86
C ALA A 28 1.50 -15.82 -9.26
N GLU A 29 0.93 -17.01 -9.18
CA GLU A 29 0.06 -17.33 -8.05
C GLU A 29 0.98 -17.47 -6.83
N LEU A 30 0.93 -16.50 -5.91
CA LEU A 30 1.26 -16.69 -4.50
C LEU A 30 0.55 -15.55 -3.73
N VAL A 31 -0.70 -15.78 -3.29
CA VAL A 31 -1.12 -16.04 -1.89
C VAL A 31 -1.00 -14.74 -1.07
N LEU A 32 -2.04 -13.92 -0.79
CA LEU A 32 -3.47 -14.16 -0.49
C LEU A 32 -4.31 -12.88 -0.71
N GLY A 33 -5.55 -13.05 -1.19
CA GLY A 33 -6.63 -12.05 -1.04
C GLY A 33 -6.84 -11.15 -2.25
N SER A 34 -7.55 -11.68 -3.25
CA SER A 34 -8.04 -11.02 -4.46
C SER A 34 -8.63 -9.63 -4.20
N VAL A 35 -7.85 -8.59 -4.45
CA VAL A 35 -8.40 -7.31 -4.87
C VAL A 35 -8.82 -7.46 -6.32
N ASP A 36 -10.06 -7.13 -6.63
CA ASP A 36 -10.52 -7.00 -8.01
C ASP A 36 -9.77 -5.82 -8.65
N LEU A 37 -8.63 -6.14 -9.29
CA LEU A 37 -7.77 -5.20 -9.99
C LEU A 37 -8.23 -4.97 -11.44
N SER A 38 -9.45 -5.40 -11.81
CA SER A 38 -10.11 -4.90 -13.03
C SER A 38 -10.29 -3.36 -12.99
N LYS A 39 -10.10 -2.77 -11.82
CA LYS A 39 -10.22 -1.35 -11.56
C LYS A 39 -8.94 -0.61 -11.95
N LYS A 40 -9.09 0.33 -12.88
CA LYS A 40 -7.98 1.05 -13.50
C LYS A 40 -7.23 2.02 -12.59
N ASN A 41 -7.86 2.57 -11.54
CA ASN A 41 -7.22 3.55 -10.65
C ASN A 41 -7.37 3.19 -9.17
N VAL A 42 -6.26 2.86 -8.52
CA VAL A 42 -6.23 2.31 -7.16
C VAL A 42 -5.27 3.10 -6.27
N VAL A 43 -5.74 3.45 -5.09
CA VAL A 43 -4.90 3.89 -3.97
C VAL A 43 -4.72 2.71 -3.04
N LEU A 44 -3.48 2.26 -2.88
CA LEU A 44 -3.13 1.08 -2.12
C LEU A 44 -2.36 1.48 -0.86
N PHE A 45 -2.88 1.11 0.31
CA PHE A 45 -2.17 1.18 1.57
C PHE A 45 -1.56 -0.19 1.86
N SER A 46 -0.24 -0.33 1.82
CA SER A 46 0.43 -1.60 2.05
C SER A 46 1.85 -1.43 2.61
N ALA A 47 2.25 -2.42 3.40
CA ALA A 47 3.57 -2.56 4.03
C ALA A 47 4.66 -3.04 3.05
N ASP A 48 4.25 -3.88 2.11
CA ASP A 48 5.07 -4.86 1.39
C ASP A 48 4.96 -4.73 -0.13
N GLY A 49 4.02 -3.91 -0.63
CA GLY A 49 3.86 -3.64 -2.06
C GLY A 49 3.36 -4.83 -2.89
N GLU A 50 2.96 -5.95 -2.26
CA GLU A 50 2.64 -7.23 -2.92
C GLU A 50 1.33 -7.23 -3.77
N LEU A 51 0.83 -6.07 -4.22
CA LEU A 51 -0.55 -5.91 -4.70
C LEU A 51 -0.72 -5.24 -6.07
N LEU A 52 0.28 -5.36 -6.94
CA LEU A 52 0.30 -4.68 -8.23
C LEU A 52 0.09 -5.66 -9.39
N ARG A 53 -1.16 -5.79 -9.85
CA ARG A 53 -1.47 -6.37 -11.17
C ARG A 53 -2.50 -5.52 -11.89
N SER A 54 -2.30 -5.26 -13.18
CA SER A 54 -3.32 -4.75 -14.11
C SER A 54 -3.90 -3.34 -13.93
N ALA A 55 -3.58 -2.59 -12.87
CA ALA A 55 -4.07 -1.22 -12.73
C ALA A 55 -3.25 -0.23 -13.58
N GLU A 56 -3.94 0.68 -14.29
CA GLU A 56 -3.31 1.70 -15.15
C GLU A 56 -2.71 2.85 -14.33
N ASN A 57 -3.38 3.23 -13.24
CA ASN A 57 -2.91 4.28 -12.33
C ASN A 57 -2.88 3.74 -10.91
N VAL A 58 -1.70 3.73 -10.30
CA VAL A 58 -1.55 3.29 -8.92
C VAL A 58 -0.82 4.33 -8.09
N ILE A 59 -1.38 4.59 -6.90
CA ILE A 59 -0.69 5.30 -5.83
C ILE A 59 -0.49 4.29 -4.69
N LEU A 60 0.76 4.00 -4.37
CA LEU A 60 1.13 3.19 -3.22
C LEU A 60 1.46 4.11 -2.04
N VAL A 61 0.87 3.82 -0.89
CA VAL A 61 1.07 4.52 0.37
C VAL A 61 1.51 3.52 1.42
N GLY A 62 2.57 3.84 2.13
CA GLY A 62 3.17 2.95 3.11
C GLY A 62 4.53 2.45 2.66
N GLY A 63 4.99 1.35 3.26
CA GLY A 63 6.31 0.78 3.02
C GLY A 63 7.46 1.56 3.70
N HIS A 64 8.47 0.82 4.17
CA HIS A 64 9.67 1.38 4.77
C HIS A 64 10.74 1.69 3.74
N TYR A 65 11.33 0.63 3.18
CA TYR A 65 12.49 0.71 2.31
C TYR A 65 12.21 -0.12 1.08
N LEU A 66 12.11 0.57 -0.06
CA LEU A 66 12.12 -0.09 -1.34
C LEU A 66 13.55 -0.49 -1.71
N SER A 67 13.73 -1.74 -2.11
CA SER A 67 14.96 -2.20 -2.76
C SER A 67 15.20 -1.39 -4.05
N GLY A 68 16.46 -1.36 -4.54
CA GLY A 68 16.78 -0.60 -5.77
C GLY A 68 15.93 -1.08 -6.96
N GLN A 69 15.76 -2.39 -7.04
CA GLN A 69 14.92 -3.11 -7.97
C GLN A 69 13.42 -2.73 -7.89
N GLU A 70 12.85 -2.65 -6.69
CA GLU A 70 11.47 -2.18 -6.51
C GLU A 70 11.29 -0.73 -6.95
N ARG A 71 12.24 0.14 -6.66
CA ARG A 71 12.19 1.54 -7.13
C ARG A 71 12.21 1.63 -8.64
N GLU A 72 13.05 0.83 -9.29
CA GLU A 72 13.09 0.74 -10.75
C GLU A 72 11.76 0.25 -11.31
N PHE A 73 11.15 -0.76 -10.68
CA PHE A 73 9.83 -1.27 -11.06
C PHE A 73 8.74 -0.18 -10.95
N LEU A 74 8.66 0.52 -9.82
CA LEU A 74 7.67 1.59 -9.63
C LEU A 74 7.86 2.71 -10.65
N LYS A 75 9.12 3.08 -10.92
CA LYS A 75 9.46 4.10 -11.93
C LYS A 75 9.09 3.67 -13.34
N ALA A 76 9.36 2.42 -13.70
CA ALA A 76 9.04 1.88 -15.02
C ALA A 76 7.52 1.85 -15.30
N HIS A 77 6.70 1.76 -14.26
CA HIS A 77 5.23 1.67 -14.35
C HIS A 77 4.52 2.98 -13.93
N ASP A 78 5.25 4.08 -13.75
CA ASP A 78 4.72 5.37 -13.28
C ASP A 78 3.87 5.27 -11.99
N ILE A 79 4.27 4.38 -11.09
CA ILE A 79 3.57 4.17 -9.82
C ILE A 79 4.07 5.20 -8.81
N ARG A 80 3.17 6.06 -8.37
CA ARG A 80 3.47 7.05 -7.33
C ARG A 80 3.58 6.37 -5.99
N PHE A 81 4.62 6.70 -5.24
CA PHE A 81 4.91 6.08 -3.94
C PHE A 81 5.07 7.12 -2.84
N PHE A 82 4.28 6.98 -1.79
CA PHE A 82 4.35 7.76 -0.57
C PHE A 82 4.80 6.87 0.58
N SER A 83 6.10 6.94 0.89
CA SER A 83 6.70 6.13 1.96
C SER A 83 6.18 6.52 3.34
N LEU A 84 6.27 5.60 4.32
CA LEU A 84 6.01 5.94 5.73
C LEU A 84 6.96 7.04 6.24
N HIS A 85 8.20 7.07 5.74
CA HIS A 85 9.15 8.12 6.06
C HIS A 85 8.62 9.50 5.62
N SER A 86 8.03 9.62 4.43
CA SER A 86 7.39 10.86 3.98
C SER A 86 6.23 11.26 4.87
N VAL A 87 5.38 10.31 5.29
CA VAL A 87 4.27 10.59 6.23
C VAL A 87 4.78 11.18 7.55
N VAL A 88 5.85 10.61 8.10
CA VAL A 88 6.45 11.06 9.36
C VAL A 88 7.14 12.42 9.22
N HIS A 89 7.92 12.62 8.15
CA HIS A 89 8.74 13.83 7.99
C HIS A 89 7.99 15.02 7.40
N GLU A 90 7.14 14.80 6.41
CA GLU A 90 6.37 15.85 5.74
C GLU A 90 5.05 16.13 6.44
N GLY A 91 4.58 15.17 7.25
CA GLY A 91 3.33 15.23 7.99
C GLY A 91 2.16 14.66 7.19
N ILE A 92 1.26 13.97 7.90
CA ILE A 92 0.11 13.28 7.32
C ILE A 92 -0.79 14.17 6.46
N VAL A 93 -0.98 15.44 6.85
CA VAL A 93 -1.83 16.40 6.13
C VAL A 93 -1.27 16.66 4.73
N ASN A 94 0.03 16.97 4.64
CA ASN A 94 0.70 17.29 3.38
C ASN A 94 0.73 16.09 2.44
N VAL A 95 1.04 14.90 2.98
CA VAL A 95 1.03 13.65 2.18
C VAL A 95 -0.39 13.33 1.70
N CYS A 96 -1.39 13.50 2.54
CA CYS A 96 -2.79 13.28 2.16
C CYS A 96 -3.25 14.26 1.09
N ASP A 97 -2.88 15.53 1.18
CA ASP A 97 -3.25 16.53 0.16
C ASP A 97 -2.55 16.26 -1.17
N ALA A 98 -1.27 15.89 -1.15
CA ALA A 98 -0.54 15.47 -2.35
C ALA A 98 -1.19 14.23 -3.00
N LEU A 99 -1.59 13.25 -2.19
CA LEU A 99 -2.27 12.06 -2.65
C LEU A 99 -3.63 12.38 -3.27
N MET A 100 -4.43 13.20 -2.59
CA MET A 100 -5.74 13.65 -3.10
C MET A 100 -5.60 14.41 -4.41
N GLU A 101 -4.58 15.26 -4.55
CA GLU A 101 -4.33 16.00 -5.79
C GLU A 101 -3.97 15.05 -6.95
N CYS A 102 -3.17 14.02 -6.68
CA CYS A 102 -2.86 12.99 -7.66
C CYS A 102 -4.10 12.21 -8.11
N ALA A 103 -5.00 11.89 -7.17
CA ALA A 103 -6.17 11.06 -7.44
C ALA A 103 -7.38 11.83 -7.97
N ARG A 104 -7.48 13.15 -7.73
CA ARG A 104 -8.65 13.98 -8.10
C ARG A 104 -8.94 13.97 -9.60
N GLY A 105 -7.92 13.86 -10.45
CA GLY A 105 -8.06 13.83 -11.91
C GLY A 105 -8.53 12.48 -12.47
N TRP A 106 -8.62 11.43 -11.64
CA TRP A 106 -8.98 10.10 -12.12
C TRP A 106 -10.48 9.98 -12.41
N PRO A 107 -10.89 9.15 -13.38
CA PRO A 107 -12.31 8.95 -13.68
C PRO A 107 -13.06 8.22 -12.55
N SER A 108 -12.38 7.33 -11.83
CA SER A 108 -12.90 6.59 -10.67
C SER A 108 -11.75 6.19 -9.77
N MET A 109 -11.89 6.34 -8.46
CA MET A 109 -10.88 6.01 -7.46
C MET A 109 -11.36 4.87 -6.56
N HIS A 110 -10.51 3.86 -6.40
CA HIS A 110 -10.73 2.74 -5.50
C HIS A 110 -9.65 2.68 -4.43
N ILE A 111 -10.06 2.52 -3.17
CA ILE A 111 -9.12 2.44 -2.04
C ILE A 111 -8.94 0.97 -1.67
N CYS A 112 -7.70 0.49 -1.57
CA CYS A 112 -7.37 -0.84 -1.08
C CYS A 112 -6.47 -0.72 0.14
N ILE A 113 -6.82 -1.36 1.24
CA ILE A 113 -6.13 -1.22 2.51
C ILE A 113 -5.66 -2.58 3.00
N SER A 114 -4.35 -2.80 3.04
CA SER A 114 -3.76 -3.90 3.79
C SER A 114 -3.61 -3.53 5.25
N LEU A 115 -4.11 -4.36 6.16
CA LEU A 115 -3.98 -4.11 7.61
C LEU A 115 -2.55 -4.35 8.14
N SER A 116 -1.68 -4.98 7.36
CA SER A 116 -0.27 -5.15 7.75
C SER A 116 0.44 -3.81 7.99
N ILE A 117 -0.03 -2.73 7.36
CA ILE A 117 0.50 -1.37 7.57
C ILE A 117 0.34 -0.86 9.02
N LEU A 118 -0.58 -1.44 9.80
CA LEU A 118 -0.80 -1.08 11.20
C LEU A 118 0.09 -1.88 12.16
N GLU A 119 0.58 -3.04 11.72
CA GLU A 119 1.36 -3.97 12.54
C GLU A 119 2.88 -3.75 12.35
N LEU A 120 3.27 -2.96 11.35
CA LEU A 120 4.67 -2.64 11.11
C LEU A 120 5.26 -1.70 12.19
N PRO A 121 6.53 -1.89 12.58
CA PRO A 121 7.24 -0.94 13.43
C PRO A 121 7.41 0.41 12.73
N GLY A 122 6.71 1.45 13.18
CA GLY A 122 6.69 2.75 12.48
C GLY A 122 5.73 2.79 11.29
N GLY A 123 4.81 1.82 11.21
CA GLY A 123 3.63 1.84 10.37
C GLY A 123 2.65 2.95 10.74
N LEU A 124 1.53 3.01 10.01
CA LEU A 124 0.46 3.96 10.33
C LEU A 124 -0.22 3.54 11.61
N SER A 125 -0.56 4.50 12.47
CA SER A 125 -1.54 4.27 13.52
C SER A 125 -2.94 4.13 12.91
N ALA A 126 -3.85 3.47 13.64
CA ALA A 126 -5.24 3.36 13.21
C ALA A 126 -5.91 4.74 13.00
N ARG A 127 -5.50 5.76 13.76
CA ARG A 127 -6.02 7.14 13.61
C ARG A 127 -5.54 7.78 12.32
N GLU A 128 -4.27 7.58 11.97
CA GLU A 128 -3.69 8.10 10.72
C GLU A 128 -4.31 7.43 9.50
N LEU A 129 -4.45 6.11 9.53
CA LEU A 129 -5.13 5.37 8.46
C LEU A 129 -6.59 5.86 8.30
N LEU A 130 -7.33 6.02 9.41
CA LEU A 130 -8.69 6.57 9.37
C LEU A 130 -8.72 7.99 8.81
N TYR A 131 -7.75 8.84 9.13
CA TYR A 131 -7.63 10.18 8.58
C TYR A 131 -7.51 10.15 7.04
N PHE A 132 -6.60 9.34 6.49
CA PHE A 132 -6.45 9.18 5.05
C PHE A 132 -7.76 8.72 4.40
N ILE A 133 -8.40 7.70 4.97
CA ILE A 133 -9.65 7.15 4.46
C ILE A 133 -10.75 8.21 4.43
N GLN A 134 -10.94 8.94 5.53
CA GLN A 134 -11.97 9.99 5.63
C GLN A 134 -11.73 11.09 4.61
N ARG A 135 -10.49 11.53 4.44
CA ARG A 135 -10.12 12.57 3.47
C ARG A 135 -10.31 12.11 2.02
N LEU A 136 -9.82 10.93 1.70
CA LEU A 136 -9.92 10.37 0.35
C LEU A 136 -11.36 10.17 -0.11
N ARG A 137 -12.24 9.76 0.80
CA ARG A 137 -13.67 9.64 0.53
C ARG A 137 -14.31 10.96 0.10
N LEU A 138 -13.77 12.12 0.50
CA LEU A 138 -14.32 13.42 0.08
C LEU A 138 -14.12 13.71 -1.42
N LEU A 139 -13.31 12.91 -2.12
CA LEU A 139 -13.15 13.07 -3.56
C LEU A 139 -14.41 12.60 -4.31
N LYS A 140 -14.89 13.44 -5.23
CA LYS A 140 -16.11 13.16 -6.03
C LYS A 140 -16.03 11.90 -6.88
N ASN A 141 -14.80 11.46 -7.20
CA ASN A 141 -14.53 10.26 -7.98
C ASN A 141 -14.29 9.02 -7.11
N TYR A 142 -14.44 9.09 -5.78
CA TYR A 142 -14.42 7.91 -4.93
C TYR A 142 -15.55 6.96 -5.32
N SER A 143 -15.21 5.70 -5.57
CA SER A 143 -16.17 4.69 -6.03
C SER A 143 -16.31 3.50 -5.09
N SER A 144 -15.20 2.97 -4.56
CA SER A 144 -15.27 1.86 -3.59
C SER A 144 -14.03 1.78 -2.73
N ALA A 145 -14.12 1.00 -1.64
CA ALA A 145 -12.98 0.59 -0.86
C ALA A 145 -12.98 -0.91 -0.58
N ASN A 146 -11.80 -1.49 -0.41
CA ASN A 146 -11.60 -2.87 -0.02
C ASN A 146 -10.55 -2.95 1.11
N VAL A 147 -10.73 -3.89 2.03
CA VAL A 147 -9.77 -4.17 3.10
C VAL A 147 -9.24 -5.57 2.91
N ILE A 148 -7.92 -5.67 2.80
CA ILE A 148 -7.15 -6.89 2.63
C ILE A 148 -6.62 -7.23 4.01
N ALA A 149 -7.25 -8.21 4.65
CA ALA A 149 -6.90 -8.61 6.00
C ALA A 149 -7.30 -10.06 6.26
N GLY A 150 -6.61 -10.68 7.23
CA GLY A 150 -7.21 -11.77 8.00
C GLY A 150 -8.40 -11.26 8.83
N PHE A 151 -9.27 -12.16 9.28
CA PHE A 151 -10.38 -11.80 10.17
C PHE A 151 -9.86 -11.18 11.48
N SER A 152 -10.09 -9.89 11.70
CA SER A 152 -9.80 -9.19 12.96
C SER A 152 -10.95 -8.23 13.33
N PRO A 153 -11.17 -7.93 14.63
CA PRO A 153 -12.17 -6.95 15.04
C PRO A 153 -11.94 -5.55 14.43
N LEU A 154 -10.69 -5.25 14.05
CA LEU A 154 -10.30 -3.98 13.45
C LEU A 154 -10.71 -3.88 11.98
N SER A 155 -10.60 -4.97 11.22
CA SER A 155 -11.07 -5.00 9.82
C SER A 155 -12.57 -4.76 9.73
N ALA A 156 -13.35 -5.36 10.65
CA ALA A 156 -14.79 -5.12 10.74
C ALA A 156 -15.14 -3.64 11.00
N LYS A 157 -14.43 -2.97 11.92
CA LYS A 157 -14.64 -1.54 12.19
C LYS A 157 -14.27 -0.67 11.00
N LEU A 158 -13.15 -0.96 10.33
CA LEU A 158 -12.73 -0.22 9.13
C LEU A 158 -13.71 -0.40 7.97
N LEU A 159 -14.17 -1.63 7.73
CA LEU A 159 -15.20 -1.91 6.73
C LEU A 159 -16.51 -1.19 7.06
N ALA A 160 -16.92 -1.17 8.32
CA ALA A 160 -18.11 -0.44 8.76
C ALA A 160 -17.97 1.07 8.53
N GLU A 161 -16.81 1.66 8.80
CA GLU A 161 -16.54 3.07 8.48
C GLU A 161 -16.61 3.32 6.98
N LEU A 162 -15.96 2.48 6.17
CA LEU A 162 -15.96 2.57 4.71
C LEU A 162 -17.34 2.42 4.07
N ALA A 163 -18.25 1.68 4.72
CA ALA A 163 -19.61 1.44 4.25
C ALA A 163 -20.60 2.58 4.59
N LYS A 164 -20.25 3.54 5.46
CA LYS A 164 -21.15 4.65 5.80
C LYS A 164 -21.46 5.48 4.55
N PRO A 165 -22.72 5.86 4.28
CA PRO A 165 -23.03 6.84 3.23
C PRO A 165 -22.47 8.22 3.61
N PHE A 166 -22.31 9.07 2.60
CA PHE A 166 -21.93 10.48 2.78
C PHE A 166 -23.06 11.29 3.41
#